data_AF-X1JEZ1-F1
#
_entry.id   AF-X1JEZ1-F1
#
_cell.length_a   1.000
_cell.length_b   1.000
_cell.length_c   1.000
_cell.angle_alpha   90.00
_cell.angle_beta   90.00
_cell.angle_gamma   90.00
#
_symmetry.space_group_name_H-M   'P 1'
#
loop_
_entity.id
_entity.type
_entity.pdbx_description
1 polymer ?
#
loop_
_entity_poly.entity_id
_entity_poly.type
_entity_poly.pdbx_seq_one_letter_code
_entity_poly.pdbx_strand_id
1 'polypeptide(L)'
;YFKSTKYKNCKIKTIMVTNTKFTSRALDYSRCVGIELLGWRCPKDKGLEYLIEKEKLYPITILPSLREHLRDIFVSERIMLAKDVLRINPQKFAKKFKIPLKHFYPLIKEAKILLE
;
A
#
# COMPACT_ATOMS: atom_id res chain seq x y z
N TYR A 1 6.05 -22.84 16.30
CA TYR A 1 6.57 -22.55 14.95
C TYR A 1 5.78 -23.34 13.91
N PHE A 2 4.82 -22.69 13.25
CA PHE A 2 3.96 -23.17 12.15
C PHE A 2 3.79 -24.69 11.96
N LYS A 3 3.15 -25.38 12.93
CA LYS A 3 2.70 -26.79 12.77
C LYS A 3 1.20 -26.85 12.43
N SER A 4 0.76 -26.12 11.41
CA SER A 4 -0.61 -26.26 10.89
C SER A 4 -0.61 -27.30 9.76
N THR A 5 -1.42 -28.35 9.91
CA THR A 5 -1.64 -29.41 8.92
C THR A 5 -2.14 -28.90 7.57
N LYS A 6 -2.57 -27.64 7.50
CA LYS A 6 -3.13 -26.99 6.30
C LYS A 6 -2.09 -26.70 5.20
N TYR A 7 -0.79 -26.80 5.49
CA TYR A 7 0.30 -26.44 4.57
C TYR A 7 1.25 -27.61 4.25
N LYS A 8 0.80 -28.87 4.40
CA LYS A 8 1.64 -30.07 4.22
C LYS A 8 2.40 -30.14 2.88
N ASN A 9 1.87 -29.53 1.81
CA ASN A 9 2.49 -29.51 0.48
C ASN A 9 2.95 -28.10 0.03
N CYS A 10 3.12 -27.15 0.96
CA CYS A 10 3.52 -25.78 0.62
C CYS A 10 4.94 -25.47 1.09
N LYS A 11 5.76 -24.88 0.21
CA LYS A 11 7.04 -24.28 0.60
C LYS A 11 6.78 -22.91 1.22
N ILE A 12 7.03 -22.78 2.52
CA ILE A 12 6.91 -21.49 3.22
C ILE A 12 8.13 -20.63 2.88
N LYS A 13 7.88 -19.41 2.42
CA LYS A 13 8.90 -18.37 2.24
C LYS A 13 8.65 -17.24 3.22
N THR A 14 9.72 -16.70 3.78
CA THR A 14 9.66 -15.58 4.72
C THR A 14 10.12 -14.32 4.01
N ILE A 15 9.37 -13.23 4.14
CA ILE A 15 9.74 -11.91 3.63
C ILE A 15 9.63 -10.87 4.75
N MET A 16 10.59 -9.95 4.80
CA MET A 16 10.54 -8.76 5.64
C MET A 16 10.38 -7.53 4.76
N VAL A 17 9.39 -6.70 5.08
CA VAL A 17 9.06 -5.49 4.31
C VAL A 17 9.23 -4.25 5.19
N THR A 18 9.84 -3.19 4.65
CA THR A 18 9.96 -1.89 5.31
C THR A 18 9.84 -0.74 4.30
N ASN A 19 9.35 0.42 4.75
CA ASN A 19 9.34 1.65 3.95
C ASN A 19 10.67 2.42 4.02
N THR A 20 11.65 1.91 4.77
CA THR A 20 12.99 2.50 4.92
C THR A 20 14.06 1.56 4.36
N LYS A 21 15.31 1.64 4.84
CA LYS A 21 16.42 0.80 4.39
C LYS A 21 16.77 -0.26 5.44
N PHE A 22 17.34 -1.37 4.99
CA PHE A 22 17.94 -2.38 5.88
C PHE A 22 19.39 -2.01 6.21
N THR A 23 19.83 -2.38 7.42
CA THR A 23 21.25 -2.32 7.80
C THR A 23 22.04 -3.42 7.10
N SER A 24 23.37 -3.27 6.97
CA SER A 24 24.25 -4.32 6.42
C SER A 24 24.09 -5.64 7.17
N ARG A 25 24.06 -5.60 8.50
CA ARG A 25 23.82 -6.79 9.34
C ARG A 25 22.51 -7.50 9.03
N ALA A 26 21.42 -6.75 8.81
CA ALA A 26 20.13 -7.33 8.44
C ALA A 26 20.16 -7.97 7.04
N LEU A 27 20.86 -7.35 6.09
CA LEU A 27 21.07 -7.90 4.74
C LEU A 27 21.86 -9.21 4.80
N ASP A 28 22.96 -9.24 5.56
CA ASP A 28 23.83 -10.43 5.69
C ASP A 28 23.11 -11.57 6.40
N TYR A 29 22.40 -11.27 7.49
CA TYR A 29 21.60 -12.25 8.21
C TYR A 29 20.51 -12.85 7.32
N SER A 30 19.71 -12.01 6.66
CA SER A 30 18.62 -12.46 5.81
C SER A 30 19.10 -13.31 4.64
N ARG A 31 20.26 -12.98 4.05
CA ARG A 31 20.91 -13.80 3.02
C ARG A 31 21.30 -15.17 3.57
N CYS A 32 21.84 -15.23 4.79
CA CYS A 32 22.26 -16.48 5.44
C CYS A 32 21.08 -17.41 5.75
N VAL A 33 19.97 -16.88 6.28
CA VAL A 33 18.82 -17.70 6.70
C VAL A 33 17.72 -17.84 5.64
N GLY A 34 17.88 -17.21 4.47
CA GLY A 34 16.93 -17.28 3.36
C GLY A 34 15.65 -16.46 3.56
N ILE A 35 15.74 -15.29 4.22
CA ILE A 35 14.64 -14.32 4.34
C ILE A 35 14.70 -13.36 3.14
N GLU A 36 13.61 -13.23 2.40
CA GLU A 36 13.47 -12.23 1.34
C GLU A 36 13.32 -10.83 1.97
N LEU A 37 13.91 -9.82 1.35
CA LEU A 37 13.88 -8.43 1.85
C LEU A 37 13.27 -7.53 0.79
N LEU A 38 12.31 -6.70 1.20
CA LEU A 38 11.73 -5.63 0.38
C LEU A 38 11.75 -4.32 1.18
N GLY A 39 12.58 -3.39 0.76
CA GLY A 39 12.78 -2.10 1.41
C GLY A 39 12.87 -0.98 0.40
N TRP A 40 13.01 0.24 0.89
CA TRP A 40 13.38 1.40 0.07
C TRP A 40 14.78 1.16 -0.53
N ARG A 41 14.87 1.16 -1.85
CA ARG A 41 16.05 0.85 -2.67
C ARG A 41 16.63 -0.54 -2.42
N CYS A 42 15.82 -1.48 -1.95
CA CYS A 42 16.22 -2.85 -1.66
C CYS A 42 15.13 -3.87 -2.08
N PRO A 43 15.44 -4.89 -2.90
CA PRO A 43 16.73 -5.15 -3.55
C PRO A 43 17.07 -4.07 -4.58
N LYS A 44 18.35 -3.99 -4.97
CA LYS A 44 18.81 -2.98 -5.92
C LYS A 44 17.97 -3.05 -7.21
N ASP A 45 17.49 -1.89 -7.66
CA ASP A 45 16.66 -1.70 -8.86
C ASP A 45 15.31 -2.45 -8.86
N LYS A 46 14.89 -2.99 -7.70
CA LYS A 46 13.62 -3.71 -7.51
C LYS A 46 13.02 -3.42 -6.12
N GLY A 47 13.40 -2.29 -5.52
CA GLY A 47 12.95 -1.87 -4.21
C GLY A 47 11.48 -1.46 -4.18
N LEU A 48 10.99 -1.17 -2.98
CA LEU A 48 9.60 -0.77 -2.76
C LEU A 48 9.23 0.48 -3.58
N GLU A 49 10.12 1.45 -3.68
CA GLU A 49 9.96 2.66 -4.49
C GLU A 49 9.87 2.35 -5.98
N TYR A 50 10.68 1.41 -6.47
CA TYR A 50 10.64 0.99 -7.87
C TYR A 50 9.28 0.35 -8.18
N LEU A 51 8.77 -0.50 -7.28
CA LEU A 51 7.46 -1.12 -7.44
C LEU A 51 6.32 -0.09 -7.39
N ILE A 52 6.40 0.89 -6.47
CA ILE A 52 5.41 1.97 -6.37
C ILE A 52 5.33 2.75 -7.67
N GLU A 53 6.47 3.18 -8.22
CA GLU A 53 6.50 3.97 -9.45
C GLU A 53 6.08 3.17 -10.67
N LYS A 54 6.63 1.95 -10.82
CA LYS A 54 6.37 1.09 -11.98
C LYS A 54 4.90 0.72 -12.09
N GLU A 55 4.27 0.34 -10.98
CA GLU A 55 2.90 -0.18 -10.95
C GLU A 55 1.86 0.89 -10.53
N LYS A 56 2.32 2.14 -10.38
CA LYS A 56 1.51 3.29 -9.93
C LYS A 56 0.74 2.98 -8.63
N LEU A 57 1.44 2.41 -7.64
CA LEU A 57 0.90 1.99 -6.34
C LEU A 57 1.04 3.10 -5.29
N TYR A 58 0.67 4.32 -5.66
CA TYR A 58 0.73 5.44 -4.74
C TYR A 58 -0.28 5.26 -3.59
N PRO A 59 0.15 5.24 -2.31
CA PRO A 59 -0.76 5.12 -1.18
C PRO A 59 -1.74 6.30 -1.11
N ILE A 60 -2.97 6.09 -0.63
CA ILE A 60 -3.96 7.17 -0.44
C ILE A 60 -3.44 8.32 0.44
N THR A 61 -2.50 8.05 1.33
CA THR A 61 -1.93 9.03 2.26
C THR A 61 -1.08 10.10 1.57
N ILE A 62 -0.76 9.94 0.29
CA ILE A 62 -0.09 10.98 -0.50
C ILE A 62 -1.04 12.13 -0.87
N LEU A 63 -2.36 11.91 -0.84
CA LEU A 63 -3.37 12.88 -1.24
C LEU A 63 -3.53 13.95 -0.14
N PRO A 64 -3.17 15.22 -0.38
CA PRO A 64 -3.21 16.26 0.65
C PRO A 64 -4.60 16.52 1.23
N SER A 65 -5.65 16.30 0.44
CA SER A 65 -7.04 16.49 0.89
C SER A 65 -7.57 15.34 1.76
N LEU A 66 -6.77 14.30 2.02
CA LEU A 66 -7.20 13.16 2.83
C LEU A 66 -7.28 13.54 4.32
N ARG A 67 -8.52 13.64 4.81
CA ARG A 67 -8.82 13.88 6.23
C ARG A 67 -8.88 12.58 7.01
N GLU A 68 -8.60 12.65 8.31
CA GLU A 68 -8.56 11.46 9.18
C GLU A 68 -9.85 10.63 9.16
N HIS A 69 -11.01 11.28 9.26
CA HIS A 69 -12.29 10.57 9.20
C HIS A 69 -12.55 9.85 7.85
N LEU A 70 -12.00 10.37 6.75
CA LEU A 70 -12.10 9.72 5.44
C LEU A 70 -11.11 8.56 5.32
N ARG A 71 -9.92 8.71 5.89
CA ARG A 71 -8.89 7.68 5.92
C ARG A 71 -9.42 6.39 6.56
N ASP A 72 -10.07 6.49 7.72
CA ASP A 72 -10.58 5.31 8.42
C ASP A 72 -11.68 4.61 7.62
N ILE A 73 -12.54 5.38 6.96
CA ILE A 73 -13.56 4.85 6.05
C ILE A 73 -12.92 4.16 4.85
N PHE A 74 -11.95 4.80 4.19
CA PHE A 74 -11.24 4.21 3.05
C PHE A 74 -10.54 2.90 3.43
N VAL A 75 -9.88 2.85 4.59
CA VAL A 75 -9.27 1.62 5.11
C VAL A 75 -10.33 0.54 5.32
N SER A 76 -11.48 0.87 5.93
CA SER A 76 -12.58 -0.09 6.16
C SER A 76 -13.16 -0.65 4.85
N GLU A 77 -13.15 0.15 3.79
CA GLU A 77 -13.61 -0.21 2.45
C GLU A 77 -12.48 -0.74 1.54
N ARG A 78 -11.29 -0.99 2.10
CA ARG A 78 -10.09 -1.49 1.41
C ARG A 78 -9.61 -0.61 0.24
N ILE A 79 -9.88 0.69 0.31
CA ILE A 79 -9.36 1.70 -0.60
C ILE A 79 -8.01 2.15 -0.02
N MET A 80 -6.91 1.70 -0.63
CA MET A 80 -5.56 1.91 -0.08
C MET A 80 -4.66 2.69 -1.04
N LEU A 81 -5.00 2.76 -2.33
CA LEU A 81 -4.22 3.44 -3.37
C LEU A 81 -4.94 4.68 -3.92
N ALA A 82 -4.19 5.67 -4.37
CA ALA A 82 -4.73 6.86 -5.04
C ALA A 82 -5.61 6.48 -6.25
N LYS A 83 -5.21 5.46 -7.01
CA LYS A 83 -6.00 4.94 -8.14
C LYS A 83 -7.33 4.30 -7.74
N ASP A 84 -7.44 3.81 -6.50
CA ASP A 84 -8.70 3.25 -6.00
C ASP A 84 -9.74 4.36 -5.81
N VAL A 85 -9.31 5.58 -5.44
CA VAL A 85 -10.20 6.75 -5.31
C VAL A 85 -10.94 7.04 -6.62
N LEU A 86 -10.28 6.87 -7.76
CA LEU A 86 -10.86 7.08 -9.08
C LEU A 86 -11.93 6.04 -9.45
N ARG A 87 -11.96 4.89 -8.77
CA ARG A 87 -12.93 3.81 -9.01
C ARG A 87 -14.20 3.97 -8.17
N ILE A 88 -14.19 4.88 -7.21
CA ILE A 88 -15.34 5.13 -6.32
C ILE A 88 -16.40 5.92 -7.06
N ASN A 89 -17.68 5.56 -6.86
CA ASN A 89 -18.79 6.45 -7.19
C ASN A 89 -19.03 7.43 -6.01
N PRO A 90 -18.73 8.73 -6.15
CA PRO A 90 -18.76 9.67 -5.02
C PRO A 90 -20.17 9.87 -4.46
N GLN A 91 -21.20 9.80 -5.30
CA GLN A 91 -22.60 9.95 -4.89
C GLN A 91 -23.04 8.79 -4.00
N LYS A 92 -22.70 7.55 -4.38
CA LYS A 92 -23.00 6.36 -3.57
C LYS A 92 -22.24 6.38 -2.25
N PHE A 93 -20.97 6.78 -2.27
CA PHE A 93 -20.12 6.85 -1.07
C PHE A 93 -20.60 7.93 -0.09
N ALA A 94 -20.87 9.14 -0.60
CA ALA A 94 -21.42 10.24 0.17
C ALA A 94 -22.72 9.85 0.88
N LYS A 95 -23.62 9.16 0.19
CA LYS A 95 -24.88 8.66 0.78
C LYS A 95 -24.64 7.57 1.82
N LYS A 96 -23.77 6.59 1.53
CA LYS A 96 -23.48 5.46 2.43
C LYS A 96 -22.89 5.93 3.77
N PHE A 97 -21.95 6.87 3.73
CA PHE A 97 -21.23 7.34 4.92
C PHE A 97 -21.75 8.67 5.48
N LYS A 98 -22.81 9.23 4.89
CA LYS A 98 -23.39 10.53 5.26
C LYS A 98 -22.34 11.67 5.25
N ILE A 99 -21.47 11.67 4.23
CA ILE A 99 -20.41 12.67 4.06
C ILE A 99 -20.75 13.60 2.90
N PRO A 100 -20.62 14.92 3.04
CA PRO A 100 -20.83 15.86 1.95
C PRO A 100 -19.94 15.58 0.73
N LEU A 101 -20.54 15.61 -0.47
CA LEU A 101 -19.84 15.37 -1.74
C LEU A 101 -18.60 16.26 -1.94
N LYS A 102 -18.62 17.50 -1.40
CA LYS A 102 -17.52 18.46 -1.46
C LYS A 102 -16.17 17.90 -0.98
N HIS A 103 -16.17 16.91 -0.10
CA HIS A 103 -14.94 16.31 0.41
C HIS A 103 -14.27 15.34 -0.57
N PHE A 104 -15.02 14.79 -1.52
CA PHE A 104 -14.49 13.82 -2.50
C PHE A 104 -13.91 14.48 -3.75
N TYR A 105 -14.42 15.66 -4.16
CA TYR A 105 -13.91 16.33 -5.37
C TYR A 105 -12.42 16.66 -5.34
N PRO A 106 -11.85 17.21 -4.24
CA PRO A 106 -10.41 17.48 -4.17
C PRO A 106 -9.58 16.19 -4.28
N LEU A 107 -9.98 15.13 -3.58
CA LEU A 107 -9.31 13.83 -3.62
C LEU A 107 -9.28 13.23 -5.02
N ILE A 108 -10.40 13.28 -5.74
CA ILE A 108 -10.49 12.77 -7.12
C ILE A 108 -9.61 13.60 -8.05
N LYS A 109 -9.60 14.93 -7.87
CA LYS A 109 -8.76 15.83 -8.67
C LYS A 109 -7.28 15.56 -8.44
N GLU A 110 -6.85 15.47 -7.18
CA GLU A 110 -5.47 15.15 -6.80
C GLU A 110 -5.03 13.78 -7.34
N ALA A 111 -5.89 12.76 -7.19
CA ALA A 111 -5.60 11.43 -7.71
C ALA A 111 -5.50 11.39 -9.23
N LYS A 112 -6.30 12.19 -9.96
CA LYS A 112 -6.16 12.33 -11.43
C LYS A 112 -4.81 12.95 -11.79
N ILE A 113 -4.47 14.09 -11.20
CA ILE A 113 -3.20 14.80 -11.46
C ILE A 113 -1.99 13.90 -11.16
N LEU A 114 -2.06 13.07 -10.12
CA LEU A 114 -0.97 12.17 -9.75
C LEU A 114 -0.78 11.00 -10.72
N LEU A 115 -1.85 10.60 -11.43
CA LEU A 115 -1.88 9.40 -12.29
C LEU A 115 -1.90 9.72 -13.78
N GLU A 116 -2.11 10.98 -14.14
CA GLU A 116 -1.79 11.56 -15.46
C GLU A 116 -0.28 11.49 -15.72
#